data_AF-A0A7K4GW28-F1
#
_entry.id   AF-A0A7K4GW28-F1
#
_cell.length_a   1.000
_cell.length_b   1.000
_cell.length_c   1.000
_cell.angle_alpha   90.00
_cell.angle_beta   90.00
_cell.angle_gamma   90.00
#
_symmetry.space_group_name_H-M   'P 1'
#
loop_
_entity.id
_entity.type
_entity.pdbx_description
1 polymer ?
#
loop_
_entity_poly.entity_id
_entity_poly.type
_entity_poly.pdbx_seq_one_letter_code
_entity_poly.pdbx_strand_id
1 'polypeptide(L)'
;IKLFSYVGETVLDPFAGSGTTLKVARVLKRNSVGYEIIRDLENIIKKKIGFDGTISVTNTEDVFEIIERKTGKYRSVTLDFIEKRKNANVWENYVTIGSLQSVSLNLPRYAYISKSEDEYFDILDEKMELCARILLKKWKLMEKRLKSGHLPLCSGTIKGKPIFNIEDQNLSIGFTGLNEAVKS
;
A
#
# COMPACT_ATOMS: atom_id res chain seq x y z
N ILE A 1 -7.79 -21.61 -17.76
CA ILE A 1 -8.24 -20.19 -17.78
C ILE A 1 -7.03 -19.33 -18.09
N LYS A 2 -7.07 -18.54 -19.16
CA LYS A 2 -6.03 -17.56 -19.50
C LYS A 2 -6.31 -16.30 -18.66
N LEU A 3 -5.53 -16.07 -17.60
CA LEU A 3 -5.54 -14.83 -16.80
C LEU A 3 -4.97 -13.68 -17.65
N PHE A 4 -5.75 -13.15 -18.58
CA PHE A 4 -5.37 -11.95 -19.30
C PHE A 4 -6.51 -10.95 -19.21
N SER A 5 -6.17 -9.70 -18.89
CA SER A 5 -7.07 -8.61 -19.18
C SER A 5 -7.13 -8.37 -20.70
N TYR A 6 -8.27 -7.97 -21.21
CA TYR A 6 -8.48 -7.69 -22.62
C TYR A 6 -8.20 -6.22 -22.93
N VAL A 7 -8.12 -5.88 -24.23
CA VAL A 7 -8.03 -4.49 -24.69
C VAL A 7 -9.25 -3.72 -24.17
N GLY A 8 -9.04 -2.52 -23.64
CA GLY A 8 -10.10 -1.68 -23.07
C GLY A 8 -10.45 -1.95 -21.61
N GLU A 9 -10.04 -3.09 -21.03
CA GLU A 9 -10.26 -3.36 -19.61
C GLU A 9 -9.36 -2.52 -18.70
N THR A 10 -9.75 -2.40 -17.43
CA THR A 10 -9.01 -1.65 -16.42
C THR A 10 -8.11 -2.55 -15.59
N VAL A 11 -6.83 -2.19 -15.51
CA VAL A 11 -5.84 -2.87 -14.66
C VAL A 11 -5.61 -2.05 -13.39
N LEU A 12 -5.89 -2.63 -12.23
CA LEU A 12 -5.54 -2.04 -10.93
C LEU A 12 -4.16 -2.53 -10.49
N ASP A 13 -3.23 -1.60 -10.27
CA ASP A 13 -1.94 -1.84 -9.65
C ASP A 13 -1.88 -1.16 -8.27
N PRO A 14 -2.09 -1.89 -7.16
CA PRO A 14 -2.06 -1.30 -5.82
C PRO A 14 -0.64 -0.91 -5.36
N PHE A 15 0.39 -1.26 -6.11
CA PHE A 15 1.80 -0.95 -5.83
C PHE A 15 2.52 -0.51 -7.10
N ALA A 16 2.07 0.60 -7.67
CA ALA A 16 2.49 1.06 -8.98
C ALA A 16 4.02 1.19 -9.11
N GLY A 17 4.72 1.54 -8.02
CA GLY A 17 6.16 1.64 -7.97
C GLY A 17 6.65 2.62 -9.04
N SER A 18 7.55 2.17 -9.90
CA SER A 18 8.02 2.99 -11.02
C SER A 18 7.01 3.13 -12.18
N GLY A 19 5.84 2.48 -12.11
CA GLY A 19 4.79 2.53 -13.14
C GLY A 19 4.95 1.53 -14.28
N THR A 20 5.62 0.39 -14.05
CA THR A 20 5.81 -0.64 -15.11
C THR A 20 4.47 -1.20 -15.59
N THR A 21 3.58 -1.57 -14.67
CA THR A 21 2.27 -2.14 -15.00
C THR A 21 1.42 -1.14 -15.77
N LEU A 22 1.41 0.12 -15.35
CA LEU A 22 0.70 1.21 -16.01
C LEU A 22 1.19 1.41 -17.46
N LYS A 23 2.52 1.40 -17.66
CA LYS A 23 3.11 1.49 -19.00
C LYS A 23 2.66 0.33 -19.89
N VAL A 24 2.74 -0.90 -19.38
CA VAL A 24 2.35 -2.10 -20.13
C VAL A 24 0.86 -2.08 -20.44
N ALA A 25 0.01 -1.69 -19.48
CA ALA A 25 -1.42 -1.52 -19.70
C ALA A 25 -1.70 -0.52 -20.83
N ARG A 26 -1.07 0.66 -20.81
CA ARG A 26 -1.20 1.67 -21.87
C ARG A 26 -0.76 1.13 -23.24
N VAL A 27 0.40 0.46 -23.33
CA VAL A 27 0.90 -0.15 -24.59
C VAL A 27 -0.06 -1.21 -25.13
N LEU A 28 -0.70 -1.97 -24.23
CA LEU A 28 -1.70 -2.98 -24.58
C LEU A 28 -3.11 -2.39 -24.79
N LYS A 29 -3.24 -1.06 -24.86
CA LYS A 29 -4.51 -0.34 -25.06
C LYS A 29 -5.54 -0.68 -23.97
N ARG A 30 -5.09 -0.71 -22.73
CA ARG A 30 -5.90 -0.94 -21.52
C ARG A 30 -5.95 0.32 -20.68
N ASN A 31 -7.02 0.45 -19.90
CA ASN A 31 -7.08 1.43 -18.83
C ASN A 31 -6.26 0.94 -17.63
N SER A 32 -5.77 1.85 -16.79
CA SER A 32 -5.08 1.44 -15.57
C SER A 32 -5.15 2.47 -14.46
N VAL A 33 -5.26 1.98 -13.22
CA VAL A 33 -5.22 2.78 -11.99
C VAL A 33 -4.05 2.28 -11.14
N GLY A 34 -3.16 3.18 -10.74
CA GLY A 34 -1.99 2.85 -9.94
C GLY A 34 -1.99 3.57 -8.60
N TYR A 35 -1.78 2.83 -7.51
CA TYR A 35 -1.57 3.42 -6.18
C TYR A 35 -0.08 3.42 -5.85
N GLU A 36 0.43 4.59 -5.46
CA GLU A 36 1.81 4.74 -5.01
C GLU A 36 1.88 5.71 -3.82
N ILE A 37 2.65 5.33 -2.81
CA ILE A 37 2.84 6.13 -1.59
C ILE A 37 4.12 6.96 -1.64
N ILE A 38 5.08 6.58 -2.50
CA ILE A 38 6.35 7.27 -2.68
C ILE A 38 6.16 8.41 -3.66
N ARG A 39 6.03 9.64 -3.14
CA ARG A 39 5.76 10.84 -3.96
C ARG A 39 6.85 11.10 -5.00
N ASP A 40 8.10 10.82 -4.65
CA ASP A 40 9.24 11.05 -5.55
C ASP A 40 9.17 10.18 -6.82
N LEU A 41 8.37 9.12 -6.82
CA LEU A 41 8.12 8.30 -8.01
C LEU A 41 7.15 8.94 -9.00
N GLU A 42 6.42 9.99 -8.63
CA GLU A 42 5.43 10.64 -9.51
C GLU A 42 6.05 11.05 -10.86
N ASN A 43 7.18 11.74 -10.83
CA ASN A 43 7.88 12.18 -12.05
C ASN A 43 8.41 10.99 -12.86
N ILE A 44 8.87 9.93 -12.17
CA ILE A 44 9.35 8.70 -12.81
C ILE A 44 8.20 7.99 -13.51
N ILE A 45 7.05 7.87 -12.84
CA ILE A 45 5.83 7.28 -13.41
C ILE A 45 5.42 8.08 -14.63
N LYS A 46 5.17 9.40 -14.50
CA LYS A 46 4.78 10.31 -15.60
C LYS A 46 5.65 10.12 -16.85
N LYS A 47 6.97 10.11 -16.65
CA LYS A 47 7.93 9.87 -17.73
C LYS A 47 7.79 8.49 -18.32
N LYS A 48 7.74 7.45 -17.49
CA LYS A 48 7.68 6.05 -17.93
C LYS A 48 6.41 5.72 -18.71
N ILE A 49 5.27 6.31 -18.32
CA ILE A 49 4.00 6.15 -19.03
C ILE A 49 3.86 7.09 -20.21
N GLY A 50 4.77 8.04 -20.44
CA GLY A 50 4.79 8.93 -21.59
C GLY A 50 3.81 10.11 -21.52
N PHE A 51 3.62 10.68 -20.33
CA PHE A 51 2.84 11.90 -20.09
C PHE A 51 3.71 13.09 -19.67
N ASP A 52 5.03 12.96 -19.76
CA ASP A 52 6.00 14.05 -19.54
C ASP A 52 6.39 14.79 -20.83
N GLY A 53 5.83 14.39 -21.98
CA GLY A 53 6.15 14.94 -23.31
C GLY A 53 7.44 14.39 -23.93
N THR A 54 8.19 13.51 -23.25
CA THR A 54 9.50 13.01 -23.72
C THR A 54 9.40 11.68 -24.46
N ILE A 55 8.32 10.90 -24.26
CA ILE A 55 8.10 9.59 -24.87
C ILE A 55 6.74 9.57 -25.58
N SER A 56 6.75 9.36 -26.90
CA SER A 56 5.55 9.07 -27.68
C SER A 56 5.10 7.64 -27.38
N VAL A 57 4.02 7.51 -26.60
CA VAL A 57 3.28 6.25 -26.46
C VAL A 57 2.02 6.39 -27.33
N THR A 58 1.59 5.26 -27.89
CA THR A 58 0.85 5.10 -29.16
C THR A 58 -0.55 5.73 -29.30
N ASN A 59 -1.01 6.54 -28.33
CA ASN A 59 -2.28 7.25 -28.39
C ASN A 59 -2.14 8.67 -27.82
N THR A 60 -2.38 9.67 -28.67
CA THR A 60 -2.39 11.09 -28.30
C THR A 60 -3.68 11.54 -27.62
N GLU A 61 -4.70 10.67 -27.55
CA GLU A 61 -6.03 10.97 -26.98
C GLU A 61 -6.20 10.46 -25.53
N ASP A 62 -5.24 9.70 -25.01
CA ASP A 62 -5.33 9.17 -23.65
C ASP A 62 -5.27 10.29 -22.61
N VAL A 63 -6.04 10.16 -21.52
CA VAL A 63 -6.02 11.09 -20.39
C VAL A 63 -5.20 10.51 -19.25
N PHE A 64 -4.44 11.37 -18.57
CA PHE A 64 -3.74 11.02 -17.34
C PHE A 64 -4.11 12.00 -16.23
N GLU A 65 -4.59 11.45 -15.12
CA GLU A 65 -4.96 12.19 -13.92
C GLU A 65 -4.14 11.69 -12.74
N ILE A 66 -3.75 12.61 -11.86
CA ILE A 66 -3.17 12.29 -10.55
C ILE A 66 -4.12 12.79 -9.49
N ILE A 67 -4.56 11.87 -8.64
CA ILE A 67 -5.40 12.17 -7.49
C ILE A 67 -4.55 12.07 -6.23
N GLU A 68 -4.19 13.23 -5.65
CA GLU A 68 -3.52 13.28 -4.36
C GLU A 68 -4.57 13.25 -3.22
N ARG A 69 -4.45 12.27 -2.31
CA ARG A 69 -5.32 12.22 -1.13
C ARG A 69 -4.98 13.38 -0.18
N LYS A 70 -5.89 14.36 -0.08
CA LYS A 70 -5.76 15.55 0.79
C LYS A 70 -5.70 15.20 2.28
N THR A 71 -6.28 14.06 2.68
CA THR A 71 -6.31 13.58 4.06
C THR A 71 -5.90 12.10 4.10
N GLY A 72 -4.98 11.79 5.01
CA GLY A 72 -4.44 10.46 5.21
C GLY A 72 -3.42 10.50 6.35
N LYS A 73 -3.47 9.54 7.26
CA LYS A 73 -2.59 9.53 8.45
C LYS A 73 -1.11 9.26 8.09
N TYR A 74 -0.84 8.80 6.87
CA TYR A 74 0.49 8.50 6.36
C TYR A 74 0.89 9.53 5.32
N ARG A 75 2.00 10.23 5.59
CA ARG A 75 2.68 11.11 4.64
C ARG A 75 3.22 10.27 3.48
N SER A 76 3.32 10.88 2.30
CA SER A 76 4.11 10.33 1.23
C SER A 76 5.50 9.94 1.73
N VAL A 77 5.93 8.73 1.39
CA VAL A 77 7.27 8.25 1.68
C VAL A 77 8.22 8.90 0.67
N THR A 78 9.40 9.35 1.11
CA THR A 78 10.44 9.83 0.19
C THR A 78 11.48 8.75 -0.06
N LEU A 79 12.16 8.81 -1.19
CA LEU A 79 13.29 7.92 -1.48
C LEU A 79 14.39 8.06 -0.42
N ASP A 80 14.64 9.29 0.05
CA ASP A 80 15.59 9.57 1.14
C ASP A 80 15.26 8.82 2.43
N PHE A 81 13.97 8.68 2.77
CA PHE A 81 13.52 7.92 3.94
C PHE A 81 13.78 6.42 3.80
N ILE A 82 13.63 5.88 2.58
CA ILE A 82 13.92 4.48 2.26
C ILE A 82 15.44 4.23 2.28
N GLU A 83 16.23 5.15 1.73
CA GLU A 83 17.68 5.02 1.64
C GLU A 83 18.35 5.12 3.00
N LYS A 84 17.91 6.04 3.87
CA LYS A 84 18.32 6.09 5.28
C LYS A 84 18.00 4.78 6.02
N ARG A 85 16.90 4.11 5.67
CA ARG A 85 16.55 2.80 6.24
C ARG A 85 17.40 1.65 5.69
N LYS A 86 17.75 1.65 4.40
CA LYS A 86 18.59 0.62 3.79
C LYS A 86 20.02 0.61 4.34
N ASN A 87 20.57 1.78 4.65
CA ASN A 87 21.93 1.93 5.14
C ASN A 87 22.07 1.76 6.67
N ALA A 88 21.02 1.34 7.37
CA ALA A 88 21.13 0.95 8.77
C ALA A 88 21.92 -0.37 8.85
N ASN A 89 23.13 -0.34 9.42
CA ASN A 89 23.93 -1.54 9.68
C ASN A 89 23.12 -2.55 10.52
N VAL A 90 22.56 -3.57 9.87
CA VAL A 90 21.74 -4.65 10.45
C VAL A 90 22.50 -5.43 11.53
N TRP A 91 23.83 -5.42 11.46
CA TRP A 91 24.72 -6.18 12.35
C TRP A 91 25.15 -5.39 13.59
N GLU A 92 25.17 -4.05 13.55
CA GLU A 92 25.53 -3.19 14.69
C GLU A 92 24.32 -2.56 15.37
N ASN A 93 23.21 -2.40 14.64
CA ASN A 93 21.96 -1.86 15.16
C ASN A 93 21.00 -3.01 15.45
N TYR A 94 20.42 -3.02 16.65
CA TYR A 94 19.28 -3.89 16.96
C TYR A 94 18.17 -3.61 15.94
N VAL A 95 17.96 -4.54 15.00
CA VAL A 95 16.85 -4.43 14.04
C VAL A 95 15.58 -4.75 14.80
N THR A 96 14.79 -3.72 15.05
CA THR A 96 13.59 -3.80 15.88
C THR A 96 12.33 -3.61 15.06
N ILE A 97 12.47 -3.65 13.73
CA ILE A 97 11.40 -3.57 12.74
C ILE A 97 10.59 -4.87 12.76
N GLY A 98 9.27 -4.76 12.88
CA GLY A 98 8.35 -5.88 12.88
C GLY A 98 6.94 -5.48 12.48
N SER A 99 6.05 -6.47 12.38
CA SER A 99 4.62 -6.22 12.22
C SER A 99 3.99 -6.07 13.60
N LEU A 100 3.49 -4.87 13.93
CA LEU A 100 2.83 -4.62 15.22
C LEU A 100 1.51 -5.39 15.32
N GLN A 101 0.77 -5.44 14.22
CA GLN A 101 -0.47 -6.19 14.11
C GLN A 101 -0.79 -6.43 12.63
N SER A 102 -1.40 -7.58 12.36
CA SER A 102 -2.00 -7.89 11.06
C SER A 102 -3.51 -8.11 11.23
N VAL A 103 -4.30 -7.65 10.26
CA VAL A 103 -5.72 -7.96 10.13
C VAL A 103 -5.94 -8.47 8.70
N SER A 104 -6.72 -9.54 8.54
CA SER A 104 -6.93 -10.16 7.23
C SER A 104 -8.40 -10.07 6.79
N LEU A 105 -8.58 -9.68 5.53
CA LEU A 105 -9.87 -9.64 4.83
C LEU A 105 -10.25 -11.02 4.28
N ASN A 106 -11.53 -11.37 4.36
CA ASN A 106 -12.06 -12.63 3.83
C ASN A 106 -12.81 -12.34 2.52
N LEU A 107 -12.07 -12.32 1.41
CA LEU A 107 -12.61 -11.92 0.10
C LEU A 107 -13.74 -12.85 -0.39
N PRO A 108 -13.67 -14.19 -0.25
CA PRO A 108 -14.76 -15.07 -0.64
C PRO A 108 -16.06 -14.76 0.09
N ARG A 109 -15.98 -14.40 1.37
CA ARG A 109 -17.17 -14.05 2.14
C ARG A 109 -17.84 -12.79 1.58
N TYR A 110 -17.06 -11.81 1.14
CA TYR A 110 -17.60 -10.57 0.57
C TYR A 110 -18.27 -10.85 -0.77
N ALA A 111 -17.64 -11.66 -1.62
CA ALA A 111 -18.22 -12.08 -2.91
C ALA A 111 -19.52 -12.88 -2.72
N TYR A 112 -19.56 -13.78 -1.73
CA TYR A 112 -20.75 -14.57 -1.42
C TYR A 112 -21.97 -13.73 -0.98
N ILE A 113 -21.75 -12.63 -0.26
CA ILE A 113 -22.85 -11.80 0.27
C ILE A 113 -23.25 -10.67 -0.69
N SER A 114 -22.36 -10.25 -1.58
CA SER A 114 -22.63 -9.23 -2.59
C SER A 114 -23.55 -9.77 -3.69
N LYS A 115 -24.46 -8.94 -4.19
CA LYS A 115 -25.35 -9.25 -5.32
C LYS A 115 -24.84 -8.67 -6.64
N SER A 116 -23.88 -7.76 -6.58
CA SER A 116 -23.21 -7.14 -7.73
C SER A 116 -21.75 -6.86 -7.42
N GLU A 117 -20.97 -6.60 -8.48
CA GLU A 117 -19.59 -6.14 -8.36
C GLU A 117 -19.47 -4.81 -7.62
N ASP A 118 -20.38 -3.87 -7.85
CA ASP A 118 -20.42 -2.60 -7.12
C ASP A 118 -20.63 -2.83 -5.61
N GLU A 119 -21.56 -3.71 -5.23
CA GLU A 119 -21.81 -4.03 -3.81
C GLU A 119 -20.59 -4.74 -3.19
N TYR A 120 -19.86 -5.56 -3.95
CA TYR A 120 -18.62 -6.18 -3.49
C TYR A 120 -17.57 -5.13 -3.11
N PHE A 121 -17.37 -4.12 -3.96
CA PHE A 121 -16.42 -3.05 -3.71
C PHE A 121 -16.85 -2.15 -2.55
N ASP A 122 -18.15 -1.85 -2.41
CA ASP A 122 -18.69 -1.13 -1.25
C ASP A 122 -18.40 -1.86 0.06
N ILE A 123 -18.61 -3.19 0.08
CA ILE A 123 -18.29 -4.03 1.25
C ILE A 123 -16.78 -4.02 1.51
N LEU A 124 -15.96 -4.19 0.46
CA LEU A 124 -14.51 -4.22 0.59
C LEU A 124 -13.99 -2.91 1.20
N ASP A 125 -14.48 -1.77 0.73
CA ASP A 125 -14.15 -0.44 1.27
C ASP A 125 -14.53 -0.30 2.75
N GLU A 126 -15.76 -0.71 3.11
CA GLU A 126 -16.22 -0.70 4.49
C GLU A 126 -15.30 -1.55 5.40
N LYS A 127 -14.88 -2.73 4.93
CA LYS A 127 -14.00 -3.62 5.70
C LYS A 127 -12.56 -3.14 5.75
N MET A 128 -12.04 -2.53 4.69
CA MET A 128 -10.72 -1.89 4.70
C MET A 128 -10.67 -0.76 5.73
N GLU A 129 -11.69 0.09 5.79
CA GLU A 129 -11.78 1.18 6.75
C GLU A 129 -11.89 0.65 8.20
N LEU A 130 -12.66 -0.44 8.41
CA LEU A 130 -12.69 -1.12 9.70
C LEU A 130 -11.31 -1.67 10.10
N CYS A 131 -10.59 -2.32 9.19
CA CYS A 131 -9.24 -2.83 9.43
C CYS A 131 -8.29 -1.69 9.83
N ALA A 132 -8.31 -0.58 9.11
CA ALA A 132 -7.53 0.61 9.42
C ALA A 132 -7.83 1.12 10.84
N ARG A 133 -9.11 1.26 11.22
CA ARG A 133 -9.51 1.66 12.59
C ARG A 133 -9.01 0.70 13.67
N ILE A 134 -9.09 -0.61 13.44
CA ILE A 134 -8.60 -1.64 14.38
C ILE A 134 -7.08 -1.48 14.58
N LEU A 135 -6.32 -1.43 13.49
CA LEU A 135 -4.87 -1.28 13.51
C LEU A 135 -4.45 0.01 14.23
N LEU A 136 -5.12 1.12 13.94
CA LEU A 136 -4.88 2.41 14.59
C LEU A 136 -5.19 2.40 16.09
N LYS A 137 -6.26 1.71 16.50
CA LYS A 137 -6.62 1.57 17.91
C LYS A 137 -5.56 0.80 18.68
N LYS A 138 -5.03 -0.29 18.10
CA LYS A 138 -3.92 -1.04 18.69
C LYS A 138 -2.67 -0.18 18.80
N TRP A 139 -2.31 0.53 17.74
CA TRP A 139 -1.15 1.42 17.73
C TRP A 139 -1.21 2.45 18.86
N LYS A 140 -2.35 3.15 19.00
CA LYS A 140 -2.57 4.14 20.09
C LYS A 140 -2.47 3.49 21.49
N LEU A 141 -3.02 2.28 21.64
CA LEU A 141 -2.93 1.55 22.91
C LEU A 141 -1.47 1.22 23.24
N MET A 142 -0.71 0.73 22.27
CA MET A 142 0.71 0.39 22.41
C MET A 142 1.54 1.64 22.75
N GLU A 143 1.31 2.74 22.05
CA GLU A 143 1.96 4.03 22.33
C GLU A 143 1.71 4.46 23.78
N LYS A 144 0.45 4.40 24.24
CA LYS A 144 0.08 4.71 25.63
C LYS A 144 0.81 3.81 26.64
N ARG A 145 0.91 2.51 26.35
CA ARG A 145 1.54 1.52 27.25
C ARG A 145 3.06 1.63 27.31
N LEU A 146 3.70 2.02 26.21
CA LEU A 146 5.12 2.38 26.19
C LEU A 146 5.39 3.60 27.07
N LYS A 147 4.60 4.68 26.89
CA LYS A 147 4.70 5.92 27.69
C LYS A 147 4.47 5.66 29.18
N SER A 148 3.56 4.76 29.52
CA SER A 148 3.26 4.41 30.91
C SER A 148 4.21 3.35 31.51
N GLY A 149 5.25 2.91 30.78
CA GLY A 149 6.21 1.91 31.28
C GLY A 149 5.63 0.51 31.52
N HIS A 150 4.46 0.20 30.98
CA HIS A 150 3.79 -1.10 31.17
C HIS A 150 4.34 -2.20 30.23
N LEU A 151 5.27 -1.84 29.34
CA LEU A 151 5.91 -2.74 28.40
C LEU A 151 7.42 -2.73 28.66
N PRO A 152 7.89 -3.28 29.80
CA PRO A 152 9.22 -3.05 30.34
C PRO A 152 10.35 -3.41 29.36
N LEU A 153 10.17 -4.48 28.57
CA LEU A 153 11.12 -4.88 27.53
C LEU A 153 11.18 -3.89 26.37
N CYS A 154 10.02 -3.40 25.92
CA CYS A 154 9.94 -2.47 24.79
C CYS A 154 10.32 -1.03 25.19
N SER A 155 10.08 -0.64 26.44
CA SER A 155 10.45 0.69 26.96
C SER A 155 11.92 0.81 27.34
N GLY A 156 12.70 -0.27 27.24
CA GLY A 156 14.12 -0.27 27.58
C GLY A 156 14.97 0.52 26.58
N THR A 157 16.19 0.88 27.03
CA THR A 157 17.21 1.52 26.19
C THR A 157 18.53 0.75 26.28
N ILE A 158 19.27 0.70 25.18
CA ILE A 158 20.64 0.16 25.13
C ILE A 158 21.54 1.25 24.56
N LYS A 159 22.59 1.63 25.31
CA LYS A 159 23.52 2.72 24.92
C LYS A 159 22.79 4.03 24.54
N GLY A 160 21.72 4.36 25.27
CA GLY A 160 20.89 5.55 25.02
C GLY A 160 19.93 5.46 23.82
N LYS A 161 19.90 4.34 23.08
CA LYS A 161 18.95 4.11 21.99
C LYS A 161 17.76 3.26 22.46
N PRO A 162 16.51 3.60 22.10
CA PRO A 162 15.35 2.77 22.40
C PRO A 162 15.49 1.37 21.79
N ILE A 163 15.14 0.33 22.56
CA ILE A 163 15.09 -1.05 22.06
C ILE A 163 13.89 -1.23 21.13
N PHE A 164 12.79 -0.54 21.36
CA PHE A 164 11.62 -0.63 20.49
C PHE A 164 11.19 0.76 20.06
N ASN A 165 11.13 0.96 18.75
CA ASN A 165 10.54 2.17 18.17
C ASN A 165 9.20 1.80 17.51
N ILE A 166 8.12 2.35 18.04
CA ILE A 166 6.76 2.10 17.54
C ILE A 166 6.54 2.70 16.15
N GLU A 167 7.31 3.71 15.77
CA GLU A 167 7.26 4.34 14.44
C GLU A 167 7.92 3.49 13.35
N ASP A 168 8.75 2.52 13.76
CA ASP A 168 9.41 1.58 12.87
C ASP A 168 8.60 0.29 12.64
N GLN A 169 7.42 0.17 13.25
CA GLN A 169 6.57 -1.02 13.12
C GLN A 169 5.55 -0.88 12.01
N ASN A 170 5.34 -1.96 11.27
CA ASN A 170 4.32 -2.04 10.23
C ASN A 170 2.95 -2.41 10.81
N LEU A 171 1.90 -1.80 10.27
CA LEU A 171 0.51 -2.21 10.45
C LEU A 171 0.04 -2.87 9.15
N SER A 172 -0.31 -4.14 9.23
CA SER A 172 -0.52 -4.97 8.04
C SER A 172 -1.99 -5.24 7.81
N ILE A 173 -2.46 -5.00 6.58
CA ILE A 173 -3.74 -5.51 6.09
C ILE A 173 -3.42 -6.61 5.08
N GLY A 174 -3.86 -7.83 5.38
CA GLY A 174 -3.79 -8.97 4.48
C GLY A 174 -5.15 -9.32 3.92
N PHE A 175 -5.19 -10.29 3.01
CA PHE A 175 -6.43 -10.88 2.51
C PHE A 175 -6.24 -12.37 2.23
N THR A 176 -7.35 -13.10 2.16
CA THR A 176 -7.37 -14.51 1.80
C THR A 176 -8.44 -14.78 0.75
N GLY A 177 -8.22 -15.82 -0.06
CA GLY A 177 -9.23 -16.37 -0.97
C GLY A 177 -9.53 -15.52 -2.20
N LEU A 178 -8.53 -14.84 -2.78
CA LEU A 178 -8.74 -14.02 -3.98
C LEU A 178 -9.24 -14.85 -5.17
N ASN A 179 -8.68 -16.04 -5.37
CA ASN A 179 -9.05 -16.91 -6.50
C ASN A 179 -10.50 -17.39 -6.41
N GLU A 180 -10.98 -17.67 -5.20
CA GLU A 180 -12.34 -18.09 -4.92
C GLU A 180 -13.29 -16.90 -5.07
N ALA A 181 -12.92 -15.72 -4.55
CA ALA A 181 -13.72 -14.50 -4.68
C ALA A 181 -14.00 -14.13 -6.15
N VAL A 182 -13.00 -14.25 -7.02
CA VAL A 182 -13.14 -13.94 -8.47
C VAL A 182 -14.02 -14.96 -9.22
N LYS A 183 -14.22 -16.15 -8.66
CA LYS A 183 -15.06 -17.20 -9.28
C LYS A 183 -16.50 -17.22 -8.76
N SER A 184 -16.80 -16.45 -7.73
CA SER A 184 -18.07 -16.47 -6.99
C SER A 184 -19.17 -15.72 -7.73
#